data_AF-A0A7Y0GG69-F1
#
_entry.id   AF-A0A7Y0GG69-F1
#
_cell.length_a   1.000
_cell.length_b   1.000
_cell.length_c   1.000
_cell.angle_alpha   90.00
_cell.angle_beta   90.00
_cell.angle_gamma   90.00
#
_symmetry.space_group_name_H-M   'P 1'
#
loop_
_entity.id
_entity.type
_entity.pdbx_description
1 polymer ?
#
loop_
_entity_poly.entity_id
_entity_poly.type
_entity_poly.pdbx_seq_one_letter_code
_entity_poly.pdbx_strand_id
1 'polypeptide(L)'
;MGLLDLLQQALGGNAEKHFDAVAQQAPPDQLGAGLAEAMRSKETPPFGSMVSQMFGQSSPTQQAGVLNQILAALGPAAATALASGALGRVLAPGQSQLTPEQAAQVSPDQVSEIATQAEQAQPGVVDQVSQFYAQHSGLIKVLGGAALAIAMAKMKNNLDRGQA
;
A
#
# COMPACT_ATOMS: atom_id res chain seq x y z
N MET A 1 13.42 -21.45 11.45
CA MET A 1 12.63 -20.43 12.19
C MET A 1 11.33 -20.23 11.45
N GLY A 2 10.21 -20.26 12.17
CA GLY A 2 8.89 -20.03 11.57
C GLY A 2 8.54 -18.54 11.53
N LEU A 3 7.60 -18.17 10.65
CA LEU A 3 7.11 -16.80 10.49
C LEU A 3 6.66 -16.15 11.81
N LEU A 4 5.98 -16.92 12.68
CA LEU A 4 5.52 -16.44 13.99
C LEU A 4 6.66 -16.05 14.94
N ASP A 5 7.80 -16.74 14.88
CA ASP A 5 8.98 -16.44 15.69
C ASP A 5 9.66 -15.15 15.20
N LEU A 6 9.77 -14.99 13.88
CA LEU A 6 10.27 -13.75 13.26
C LEU A 6 9.38 -12.54 13.59
N LEU A 7 8.06 -12.71 13.55
CA LEU A 7 7.13 -11.64 13.91
C LEU A 7 7.27 -11.24 15.38
N GLN A 8 7.48 -12.20 16.29
CA GLN A 8 7.75 -11.89 17.70
C GLN A 8 9.06 -11.13 17.90
N GLN A 9 10.12 -11.53 17.20
CA GLN A 9 11.41 -10.83 17.24
C GLN A 9 11.31 -9.42 16.65
N ALA A 10 10.58 -9.25 15.55
CA ALA A 10 10.36 -7.96 14.92
C ALA A 10 9.64 -6.98 15.85
N LEU A 11 8.60 -7.46 16.56
CA LEU A 11 7.85 -6.69 17.55
C LEU A 11 8.66 -6.42 18.84
N GLY A 12 9.71 -7.20 19.10
CA GLY A 12 10.59 -7.07 20.26
C GLY A 12 11.64 -5.94 20.17
N GLY A 13 11.70 -5.19 19.07
CA GLY A 13 12.47 -3.93 19.03
C GLY A 13 13.24 -3.60 17.75
N ASN A 14 13.13 -4.39 16.67
CA ASN A 14 13.82 -4.09 15.40
C ASN A 14 12.97 -4.48 14.18
N ALA A 15 11.74 -3.97 14.11
CA ALA A 15 10.80 -4.23 13.02
C ALA A 15 11.45 -4.09 11.63
N GLU A 16 12.20 -3.02 11.39
CA GLU A 16 12.86 -2.75 10.10
C GLU A 16 13.88 -3.81 9.70
N LYS A 17 14.67 -4.30 10.67
CA LYS A 17 15.69 -5.33 10.41
C LYS A 17 15.09 -6.69 10.16
N HIS A 18 14.02 -7.02 10.87
CA HIS A 18 13.37 -8.32 10.78
C HIS A 18 12.31 -8.39 9.67
N PHE A 19 11.84 -7.24 9.16
CA PHE A 19 10.84 -7.20 8.09
C PHE A 19 11.31 -7.89 6.81
N ASP A 20 12.59 -7.80 6.46
CA ASP A 20 13.13 -8.48 5.26
C ASP A 20 13.00 -10.00 5.38
N ALA A 21 13.37 -10.55 6.54
CA ALA A 21 13.23 -11.98 6.83
C ALA A 21 11.75 -12.41 6.87
N VAL A 22 10.88 -11.58 7.47
CA VAL A 22 9.43 -11.81 7.46
C VAL A 22 8.90 -11.79 6.03
N ALA A 23 9.31 -10.85 5.19
CA ALA A 23 8.85 -10.73 3.82
C ALA A 23 9.33 -11.86 2.90
N GLN A 24 10.51 -12.42 3.16
CA GLN A 24 11.01 -13.59 2.45
C GLN A 24 10.29 -14.89 2.86
N GLN A 25 9.82 -14.98 4.10
CA GLN A 25 9.17 -16.19 4.63
C GLN A 25 7.64 -16.17 4.54
N ALA A 26 7.03 -14.99 4.62
CA ALA A 26 5.59 -14.84 4.57
C ALA A 26 5.08 -14.96 3.13
N PRO A 27 3.92 -15.62 2.92
CA PRO A 27 3.22 -15.53 1.65
C PRO A 27 2.90 -14.05 1.34
N PRO A 28 3.05 -13.60 0.08
CA PRO A 28 2.76 -12.21 -0.29
C PRO A 28 1.32 -11.81 0.03
N ASP A 29 0.38 -12.76 0.00
CA ASP A 29 -1.02 -12.58 0.38
C ASP A 29 -1.21 -12.24 1.86
N GLN A 30 -0.54 -12.98 2.76
CA GLN A 30 -0.56 -12.69 4.20
C GLN A 30 0.14 -11.36 4.52
N LEU A 31 1.14 -11.00 3.72
CA LEU A 31 1.86 -9.75 3.86
C LEU A 31 1.06 -8.54 3.37
N GLY A 32 0.35 -8.69 2.25
CA GLY A 32 -0.62 -7.70 1.79
C GLY A 32 -1.77 -7.53 2.77
N ALA A 33 -2.35 -8.61 3.28
CA ALA A 33 -3.43 -8.56 4.27
C ALA A 33 -2.99 -7.88 5.58
N GLY A 34 -1.82 -8.24 6.12
CA GLY A 34 -1.25 -7.60 7.31
C GLY A 34 -0.98 -6.10 7.10
N LEU A 35 -0.48 -5.72 5.92
CA LEU A 35 -0.27 -4.32 5.55
C LEU A 35 -1.60 -3.57 5.37
N ALA A 36 -2.60 -4.17 4.73
CA ALA A 36 -3.92 -3.57 4.54
C ALA A 36 -4.60 -3.29 5.89
N GLU A 37 -4.52 -4.24 6.82
CA GLU A 37 -5.06 -4.06 8.17
C GLU A 37 -4.24 -3.04 8.98
N ALA A 38 -2.94 -2.92 8.72
CA ALA A 38 -2.12 -1.86 9.26
C ALA A 38 -2.61 -0.51 8.74
N MET A 39 -2.77 -0.37 7.42
CA MET A 39 -3.16 0.87 6.76
C MET A 39 -4.56 1.36 7.15
N ARG A 40 -5.47 0.43 7.46
CA ARG A 40 -6.80 0.73 8.01
C ARG A 40 -6.79 0.98 9.51
N SER A 41 -5.67 0.75 10.19
CA SER A 41 -5.59 0.90 11.64
C SER A 41 -5.56 2.37 12.03
N LYS A 42 -6.28 2.72 13.11
CA LYS A 42 -6.23 4.05 13.74
C LYS A 42 -4.86 4.41 14.34
N GLU A 43 -3.97 3.43 14.45
CA GLU A 43 -2.60 3.58 14.98
C GLU A 43 -1.59 3.95 13.89
N THR A 44 -1.97 3.85 12.62
CA THR A 44 -1.16 4.34 11.49
C THR A 44 -1.68 5.68 10.99
N PRO A 45 -0.86 6.44 10.25
CA PRO A 45 -1.36 7.60 9.52
C PRO A 45 -2.51 7.20 8.57
N PRO A 46 -3.32 8.14 8.09
CA PRO A 46 -4.36 7.87 7.09
C PRO A 46 -3.80 7.21 5.83
N PHE A 47 -4.58 6.34 5.19
CA PHE A 47 -4.19 5.62 3.97
C PHE A 47 -3.61 6.56 2.90
N GLY A 48 -4.28 7.66 2.61
CA GLY A 48 -3.79 8.67 1.66
C GLY A 48 -2.41 9.22 2.01
N SER A 49 -2.17 9.53 3.28
CA SER A 49 -0.86 10.05 3.74
C SER A 49 0.25 9.01 3.64
N MET A 50 -0.05 7.74 3.92
CA MET A 50 0.92 6.65 3.75
C MET A 50 1.26 6.45 2.28
N VAL A 51 0.25 6.41 1.41
CA VAL A 51 0.47 6.25 -0.04
C VAL A 51 1.22 7.44 -0.61
N SER A 52 0.91 8.68 -0.20
CA SER A 52 1.64 9.86 -0.69
C SER A 52 3.10 9.89 -0.26
N GLN A 53 3.40 9.49 0.97
CA GLN A 53 4.77 9.41 1.48
C GLN A 53 5.58 8.36 0.73
N MET A 54 5.00 7.16 0.52
CA MET A 54 5.63 6.13 -0.30
C MET A 54 5.80 6.58 -1.75
N PHE A 55 4.78 7.20 -2.33
CA PHE A 55 4.78 7.69 -3.71
C PHE A 55 5.87 8.74 -3.93
N GLY A 56 6.04 9.68 -3.00
CA GLY A 56 7.08 10.71 -3.07
C GLY A 56 8.50 10.16 -3.03
N GLN A 57 8.70 8.97 -2.46
CA GLN A 57 9.99 8.27 -2.46
C GLN A 57 10.11 7.16 -3.52
N SER A 58 9.03 6.92 -4.27
CA SER A 58 8.98 5.88 -5.30
C SER A 58 9.59 6.37 -6.61
N SER A 59 10.14 5.45 -7.40
CA SER A 59 10.56 5.76 -8.78
C SER A 59 9.36 6.02 -9.70
N PRO A 60 9.49 6.75 -10.82
CA PRO A 60 8.39 7.00 -11.77
C PRO A 60 7.64 5.74 -12.22
N THR A 61 8.35 4.63 -12.38
CA THR A 61 7.77 3.32 -12.71
C THR A 61 6.89 2.76 -11.59
N GLN A 62 7.32 2.89 -10.34
CA GLN A 62 6.56 2.45 -9.16
C GLN A 62 5.38 3.37 -8.88
N GLN A 63 5.56 4.68 -9.09
CA GLN A 63 4.51 5.69 -9.03
C GLN A 63 3.36 5.36 -9.99
N ALA A 64 3.69 5.09 -11.26
CA ALA A 64 2.69 4.63 -12.23
C ALA A 64 2.06 3.30 -11.81
N GLY A 65 2.87 2.34 -11.34
CA GLY A 65 2.39 1.06 -10.84
C GLY A 65 1.32 1.19 -9.76
N VAL A 66 1.56 2.00 -8.73
CA VAL A 66 0.60 2.16 -7.63
C VAL A 66 -0.68 2.89 -8.08
N LEU A 67 -0.56 3.92 -8.90
CA LEU A 67 -1.73 4.66 -9.40
C LEU A 67 -2.59 3.77 -10.32
N ASN A 68 -1.93 2.96 -11.17
CA ASN A 68 -2.59 1.97 -11.99
C ASN A 68 -3.26 0.88 -11.15
N GLN A 69 -2.64 0.48 -10.04
CA GLN A 69 -3.25 -0.47 -9.11
C GLN A 69 -4.50 0.12 -8.44
N ILE A 70 -4.45 1.38 -8.02
CA ILE A 70 -5.62 2.10 -7.47
C ILE A 70 -6.73 2.17 -8.51
N LEU A 71 -6.42 2.57 -9.74
CA LEU A 71 -7.39 2.62 -10.85
C LEU A 71 -8.00 1.25 -11.15
N ALA A 72 -7.19 0.20 -11.19
CA ALA A 72 -7.64 -1.17 -11.40
C ALA A 72 -8.56 -1.65 -10.27
N ALA A 73 -8.20 -1.33 -9.01
CA ALA A 73 -8.98 -1.67 -7.84
C ALA A 73 -10.32 -0.93 -7.76
N LEU A 74 -10.35 0.30 -8.26
CA LEU A 74 -11.56 1.13 -8.26
C LEU A 74 -12.61 0.68 -9.27
N GLY A 75 -12.27 -0.18 -10.21
CA GLY A 75 -13.16 -0.55 -11.29
C GLY A 75 -13.55 0.64 -12.16
N PRO A 76 -14.17 0.39 -13.32
CA PRO A 76 -14.45 1.43 -14.30
C PRO A 76 -15.36 2.55 -13.76
N ALA A 77 -16.33 2.23 -12.89
CA ALA A 77 -17.27 3.21 -12.35
C ALA A 77 -16.60 4.26 -11.45
N ALA A 78 -15.81 3.84 -10.45
CA ALA A 78 -15.15 4.78 -9.55
C ALA A 78 -13.91 5.42 -10.20
N ALA A 79 -13.24 4.71 -11.13
CA ALA A 79 -12.19 5.31 -11.94
C ALA A 79 -12.71 6.50 -12.76
N THR A 80 -13.93 6.43 -13.31
CA THR A 80 -14.55 7.55 -14.05
C THR A 80 -14.80 8.75 -13.13
N ALA A 81 -15.20 8.51 -11.88
CA ALA A 81 -15.39 9.56 -10.88
C ALA A 81 -14.06 10.26 -10.55
N LEU A 82 -12.97 9.51 -10.33
CA LEU A 82 -11.65 10.11 -10.09
C LEU A 82 -11.03 10.75 -11.34
N ALA A 83 -11.31 10.18 -12.52
CA ALA A 83 -10.90 10.71 -13.82
C ALA A 83 -11.66 11.99 -14.20
N SER A 84 -12.68 12.39 -13.45
CA SER A 84 -13.26 13.75 -13.58
C SER A 84 -12.46 14.81 -12.79
N GLY A 85 -11.55 14.38 -11.92
CA GLY A 85 -10.72 15.22 -11.05
C GLY A 85 -9.30 15.46 -11.58
N ALA A 86 -8.35 15.65 -10.66
CA ALA A 86 -6.94 15.93 -10.98
C ALA A 86 -6.30 14.80 -11.83
N LEU A 87 -6.65 13.54 -11.53
CA LEU A 87 -6.23 12.35 -12.29
C LEU A 87 -6.62 12.42 -13.77
N GLY A 88 -7.81 12.95 -14.05
CA GLY A 88 -8.34 13.10 -15.41
C GLY A 88 -7.56 14.03 -16.33
N ARG A 89 -6.84 14.99 -15.74
CA ARG A 89 -6.01 15.92 -16.52
C ARG A 89 -4.69 15.28 -16.93
N VAL A 90 -4.25 14.26 -16.19
CA VAL A 90 -2.99 13.55 -16.40
C VAL A 90 -3.20 12.29 -17.25
N LEU A 91 -4.36 11.62 -17.09
CA LEU A 91 -4.79 10.54 -17.97
C LEU A 91 -5.09 11.09 -19.37
N ALA A 92 -4.47 10.54 -20.41
CA ALA A 92 -4.85 10.90 -21.77
C ALA A 92 -6.23 10.32 -22.12
N PRO A 93 -7.03 10.99 -22.95
CA PRO A 93 -8.33 10.47 -23.38
C PRO A 93 -8.19 9.11 -24.07
N GLY A 94 -8.88 8.10 -23.53
CA GLY A 94 -8.83 6.71 -24.01
C GLY A 94 -7.80 5.82 -23.32
N GLN A 95 -6.99 6.36 -22.40
CA GLN A 95 -6.11 5.56 -21.55
C GLN A 95 -6.83 5.11 -20.28
N SER A 96 -6.62 3.85 -19.91
CA SER A 96 -7.04 3.27 -18.62
C SER A 96 -5.87 3.12 -17.64
N GLN A 97 -4.66 3.47 -18.08
CA GLN A 97 -3.41 3.34 -17.33
C GLN A 97 -2.53 4.57 -17.53
N LEU A 98 -1.86 4.99 -16.46
CA LEU A 98 -0.85 6.03 -16.43
C LEU A 98 0.51 5.47 -16.83
N THR A 99 1.24 6.24 -17.63
CA THR A 99 2.66 6.01 -17.91
C THR A 99 3.53 6.49 -16.74
N PRO A 100 4.77 6.00 -16.62
CA PRO A 100 5.75 6.51 -15.64
C PRO A 100 5.94 8.03 -15.72
N GLU A 101 5.95 8.58 -16.93
CA GLU A 101 6.11 10.02 -17.17
C GLU A 101 4.90 10.83 -16.67
N GLN A 102 3.70 10.30 -16.88
CA GLN A 102 2.45 10.88 -16.36
C GLN A 102 2.42 10.81 -14.83
N ALA A 103 2.76 9.67 -14.25
CA ALA A 103 2.78 9.49 -12.80
C ALA A 103 3.78 10.42 -12.13
N ALA A 104 4.96 10.64 -12.73
CA ALA A 104 5.95 11.59 -12.23
C ALA A 104 5.45 13.06 -12.21
N GLN A 105 4.40 13.39 -12.97
CA GLN A 105 3.76 14.71 -12.93
C GLN A 105 2.71 14.85 -11.81
N VAL A 106 2.30 13.73 -11.20
CA VAL A 106 1.34 13.73 -10.09
C VAL A 106 2.07 14.07 -8.80
N SER A 107 1.62 15.10 -8.09
CA SER A 107 2.21 15.49 -6.80
C SER A 107 1.81 14.54 -5.68
N PRO A 108 2.63 14.34 -4.63
CA PRO A 108 2.28 13.52 -3.47
C PRO A 108 0.94 13.90 -2.83
N ASP A 109 0.63 15.20 -2.71
CA ASP A 109 -0.67 15.68 -2.23
C ASP A 109 -1.84 15.18 -3.07
N GLN A 110 -1.71 15.25 -4.40
CA GLN A 110 -2.73 14.73 -5.32
C GLN A 110 -2.90 13.23 -5.11
N VAL A 111 -1.81 12.48 -4.93
CA VAL A 111 -1.88 11.04 -4.65
C VAL A 111 -2.57 10.76 -3.31
N SER A 112 -2.32 11.57 -2.29
CA SER A 112 -3.01 11.46 -1.00
C SER A 112 -4.52 11.61 -1.16
N GLU A 113 -4.96 12.63 -1.91
CA GLU A 113 -6.37 12.86 -2.21
C GLU A 113 -6.97 11.70 -3.01
N ILE A 114 -6.29 11.27 -4.08
CA ILE A 114 -6.72 10.14 -4.92
C ILE A 114 -6.90 8.88 -4.08
N ALA A 115 -5.91 8.52 -3.27
CA ALA A 115 -5.94 7.33 -2.43
C ALA A 115 -7.06 7.43 -1.37
N THR A 116 -7.26 8.60 -0.76
CA THR A 116 -8.35 8.83 0.21
C THR A 116 -9.72 8.71 -0.44
N GLN A 117 -9.92 9.34 -1.60
CA GLN A 117 -11.16 9.25 -2.36
C GLN A 117 -11.40 7.81 -2.85
N ALA A 118 -10.33 7.12 -3.24
CA ALA A 118 -10.39 5.74 -3.68
C ALA A 118 -10.82 4.80 -2.56
N GLU A 119 -10.25 4.95 -1.36
CA GLU A 119 -10.68 4.20 -0.17
C GLU A 119 -12.15 4.45 0.15
N GLN A 120 -12.60 5.70 0.11
CA GLN A 120 -14.00 6.06 0.39
C GLN A 120 -14.96 5.49 -0.65
N ALA A 121 -14.58 5.49 -1.93
CA ALA A 121 -15.39 4.95 -3.00
C ALA A 121 -15.38 3.41 -3.00
N GLN A 122 -14.23 2.80 -2.70
CA GLN A 122 -14.02 1.36 -2.70
C GLN A 122 -13.04 0.97 -1.58
N PRO A 123 -13.55 0.45 -0.44
CA PRO A 123 -12.70 0.04 0.70
C PRO A 123 -11.67 -1.03 0.33
N GLY A 124 -11.96 -1.85 -0.70
CA GLY A 124 -11.07 -2.88 -1.24
C GLY A 124 -9.79 -2.34 -1.90
N VAL A 125 -9.71 -1.03 -2.19
CA VAL A 125 -8.49 -0.41 -2.74
C VAL A 125 -7.30 -0.58 -1.80
N VAL A 126 -7.54 -0.49 -0.48
CA VAL A 126 -6.46 -0.62 0.51
C VAL A 126 -5.81 -2.00 0.42
N ASP A 127 -6.59 -3.06 0.22
CA ASP A 127 -6.09 -4.42 0.02
C ASP A 127 -5.25 -4.53 -1.26
N GLN A 128 -5.75 -4.01 -2.38
CA GLN A 128 -5.07 -4.07 -3.67
C GLN A 128 -3.75 -3.30 -3.67
N VAL A 129 -3.73 -2.11 -3.07
CA VAL A 129 -2.55 -1.28 -2.94
C VAL A 129 -1.55 -1.92 -1.97
N SER A 130 -2.04 -2.48 -0.87
CA SER A 130 -1.20 -3.19 0.10
C SER A 130 -0.56 -4.44 -0.52
N GLN A 131 -1.30 -5.20 -1.34
CA GLN A 131 -0.79 -6.35 -2.08
C GLN A 131 0.30 -5.96 -3.09
N PHE A 132 0.15 -4.80 -3.75
CA PHE A 132 1.18 -4.26 -4.62
C PHE A 132 2.44 -3.92 -3.82
N TYR A 133 2.32 -3.20 -2.71
CA TYR A 133 3.46 -2.87 -1.86
C TYR A 133 4.10 -4.11 -1.22
N ALA A 134 3.33 -5.13 -0.87
CA ALA A 134 3.85 -6.39 -0.35
C ALA A 134 4.81 -7.09 -1.33
N GLN A 135 4.53 -6.99 -2.63
CA GLN A 135 5.43 -7.45 -3.69
C GLN A 135 6.63 -6.52 -3.91
N HIS A 136 6.50 -5.26 -3.53
CA HIS A 136 7.53 -4.23 -3.60
C HIS A 136 8.03 -3.83 -2.20
N SER A 137 8.47 -4.82 -1.41
CA SER A 137 8.85 -4.66 0.00
C SER A 137 9.92 -3.60 0.29
N GLY A 138 10.73 -3.23 -0.71
CA GLY A 138 11.67 -2.10 -0.63
C GLY A 138 10.99 -0.74 -0.40
N LEU A 139 9.77 -0.56 -0.90
CA LEU A 139 8.99 0.67 -0.72
C LEU A 139 8.36 0.77 0.66
N ILE A 140 8.05 -0.36 1.30
CA ILE A 140 7.43 -0.36 2.63
C ILE A 140 8.43 0.13 3.69
N LYS A 141 9.74 -0.10 3.48
CA LYS A 141 10.80 0.38 4.38
C LYS A 141 10.79 1.91 4.54
N VAL A 142 10.24 2.63 3.57
CA VAL A 142 10.08 4.10 3.60
C VAL A 142 9.11 4.58 4.69
N LEU A 143 8.08 3.78 5.01
CA LEU A 143 7.09 4.13 6.04
C LEU A 143 7.70 4.15 7.45
N GLY A 144 8.91 3.60 7.62
CA GLY A 144 9.65 3.55 8.87
C GLY A 144 9.24 2.40 9.80
N GLY A 145 10.01 2.21 10.87
CA GLY A 145 9.87 1.05 11.76
C GLY A 145 8.57 0.95 12.54
N ALA A 146 7.90 2.07 12.83
CA ALA A 146 6.63 2.05 13.55
C ALA A 146 5.48 1.47 12.70
N ALA A 147 5.36 1.89 11.44
CA ALA A 147 4.35 1.36 10.51
C ALA A 147 4.60 -0.13 10.23
N LEU A 148 5.86 -0.52 10.06
CA LEU A 148 6.26 -1.91 9.90
C LEU A 148 5.93 -2.76 11.12
N ALA A 149 6.18 -2.25 12.33
CA ALA A 149 5.83 -2.93 13.57
C ALA A 149 4.32 -3.18 13.66
N ILE A 150 3.49 -2.19 13.32
CA ILE A 150 2.04 -2.34 13.31
C ILE A 150 1.62 -3.38 12.26
N ALA A 151 2.15 -3.33 11.04
CA ALA A 151 1.83 -4.32 10.00
C ALA A 151 2.19 -5.75 10.42
N MET A 152 3.34 -5.95 11.07
CA MET A 152 3.72 -7.25 11.60
C MET A 152 2.86 -7.68 12.80
N ALA A 153 2.43 -6.75 13.65
CA ALA A 153 1.48 -7.05 14.73
C ALA A 153 0.14 -7.54 14.17
N LYS A 154 -0.37 -6.87 13.13
CA LYS A 154 -1.61 -7.25 12.44
C LYS A 154 -1.47 -8.58 11.70
N MET A 155 -0.34 -8.82 11.05
CA MET A 155 -0.05 -10.12 10.41
C MET A 155 -0.03 -11.26 11.44
N LYS A 156 0.64 -11.05 12.59
CA LYS A 156 0.63 -12.02 13.69
C LYS A 156 -0.79 -12.31 14.16
N ASN A 157 -1.62 -11.29 14.34
CA ASN A 157 -3.02 -11.45 14.76
C ASN A 157 -3.85 -12.21 13.72
N ASN A 158 -3.62 -11.99 12.42
CA ASN A 158 -4.31 -12.72 11.36
C ASN A 158 -3.89 -14.20 11.29
N LEU A 159 -2.59 -14.48 11.47
CA LEU A 159 -2.07 -15.85 11.54
C LEU A 159 -2.58 -16.64 12.75
N ASP A 160 -2.81 -15.94 13.86
CA ASP A 160 -3.41 -16.52 15.08
C ASP A 160 -4.89 -16.85 14.86
N ARG A 161 -5.65 -15.93 14.24
CA ARG A 161 -7.06 -16.12 13.90
C ARG A 161 -7.32 -17.18 12.82
N GLY A 162 -6.42 -17.32 11.85
CA GLY A 162 -6.54 -18.32 10.79
C GLY A 162 -6.24 -19.75 11.22
N GLN A 163 -5.73 -19.96 12.44
CA GLN A 163 -5.43 -21.27 13.02
C GLN A 163 -6.42 -21.69 14.12
N ALA A 164 -7.49 -20.91 14.33
CA ALA A 164 -8.55 -21.19 15.31
C ALA A 164 -9.78 -21.86 14.67
#